data_AF-A0A510IVY7-F1
#
_entry.id   AF-A0A510IVY7-F1
#
_cell.length_a   1.000
_cell.length_b   1.000
_cell.length_c   1.000
_cell.angle_alpha   90.00
_cell.angle_beta   90.00
_cell.angle_gamma   90.00
#
_symmetry.space_group_name_H-M   'P 1'
#
loop_
_entity.id
_entity.type
_entity.pdbx_description
1 polymer ?
#
loop_
_entity_poly.entity_id
_entity_poly.type
_entity_poly.pdbx_seq_one_letter_code
_entity_poly.pdbx_strand_id
1 'polypeptide(L)'
;MSTAVVESKVQELCEQIALMLNVDSVDADTPIAELGVDSLNIVEVILICEQLYPGVMSPENLVFDEHTTLKEMDNQLLENTVEM
;
A
#
# COMPACT_ATOMS: atom_id res chain seq x y z
N MET A 1 22.67 5.69 -0.54
CA MET A 1 22.19 6.33 0.72
C MET A 1 20.71 6.00 0.87
N SER A 2 20.34 4.71 0.85
CA SER A 2 19.08 4.32 0.17
C SER A 2 18.05 3.62 1.05
N THR A 3 18.23 3.55 2.37
CA THR A 3 17.26 2.88 3.26
C THR A 3 16.21 3.81 3.87
N ALA A 4 16.40 5.14 3.82
CA ALA A 4 15.47 6.08 4.48
C ALA A 4 14.19 6.38 3.69
N VAL A 5 14.18 6.14 2.38
CA VAL A 5 13.04 6.49 1.51
C VAL A 5 11.91 5.46 1.62
N VAL A 6 12.26 4.20 1.89
CA VAL A 6 11.30 3.08 1.94
C VAL A 6 10.40 3.17 3.18
N GLU A 7 10.97 3.52 4.35
CA GLU A 7 10.18 3.70 5.58
C GLU A 7 9.17 4.86 5.50
N SER A 8 9.43 5.86 4.65
CA SER A 8 8.52 7.02 4.52
C SER A 8 7.26 6.69 3.71
N LYS A 9 7.37 5.83 2.69
CA LYS A 9 6.26 5.58 1.75
C LYS A 9 5.20 4.64 2.32
N VAL A 10 5.63 3.62 3.07
CA VAL A 10 4.70 2.73 3.79
C VAL A 10 3.92 3.49 4.85
N GLN A 11 4.55 4.49 5.47
CA GLN A 11 3.89 5.33 6.46
C GLN A 11 2.83 6.24 5.83
N GLU A 12 3.13 6.88 4.69
CA GLU A 12 2.13 7.62 3.91
C GLU A 12 0.96 6.72 3.48
N LEU A 13 1.24 5.49 3.06
CA LEU A 13 0.22 4.50 2.71
C LEU A 13 -0.67 4.17 3.91
N CYS A 14 -0.08 3.95 5.09
CA CYS A 14 -0.83 3.72 6.32
C CYS A 14 -1.73 4.91 6.67
N GLU A 15 -1.22 6.13 6.62
CA GLU A 15 -2.02 7.33 6.90
C GLU A 15 -3.20 7.48 5.94
N GLN A 16 -2.98 7.24 4.64
CA GLN A 16 -4.04 7.30 3.62
C GLN A 16 -5.11 6.23 3.86
N ILE A 17 -4.71 5.00 4.18
CA ILE A 17 -5.67 3.92 4.50
C ILE A 17 -6.40 4.21 5.82
N ALA A 18 -5.72 4.72 6.85
CA ALA A 18 -6.35 5.07 8.11
C ALA A 18 -7.44 6.14 7.90
N LEU A 19 -7.16 7.16 7.09
CA LEU A 19 -8.14 8.18 6.71
C LEU A 19 -9.31 7.61 5.91
N MET A 20 -9.02 6.71 4.96
CA MET A 20 -10.02 6.05 4.13
C MET A 20 -10.96 5.16 4.95
N LEU A 21 -10.41 4.40 5.90
CA LEU A 21 -11.16 3.52 6.82
C LEU A 21 -11.78 4.30 8.00
N ASN A 22 -11.44 5.57 8.16
CA ASN A 22 -11.86 6.44 9.26
C ASN A 22 -11.48 5.87 10.63
N VAL A 23 -10.23 5.44 10.76
CA VAL A 23 -9.60 4.94 12.00
C VAL A 23 -8.45 5.86 12.42
N ASP A 24 -8.10 5.85 13.70
CA ASP A 24 -7.01 6.69 14.23
C ASP A 24 -5.65 6.35 13.62
N SER A 25 -5.36 5.07 13.40
CA SER A 25 -4.10 4.59 12.80
C SER A 25 -4.28 3.16 12.31
N VAL A 26 -3.50 2.78 11.30
CA VAL A 26 -3.36 1.40 10.83
C VAL A 26 -1.91 0.96 10.96
N ASP A 27 -1.73 -0.33 11.16
CA ASP A 27 -0.41 -0.93 11.33
C ASP A 27 0.06 -1.59 10.03
N ALA A 28 1.28 -1.28 9.61
CA ALA A 28 1.81 -1.75 8.34
C ALA A 28 2.12 -3.26 8.31
N ASP A 29 2.33 -3.86 9.48
CA ASP A 29 2.60 -5.28 9.67
C ASP A 29 1.29 -6.08 9.86
N THR A 30 0.13 -5.41 9.87
CA THR A 30 -1.19 -6.02 9.95
C THR A 30 -1.78 -6.26 8.55
N PRO A 31 -2.42 -7.42 8.30
CA PRO A 31 -3.06 -7.70 7.01
C PRO A 31 -4.15 -6.69 6.66
N ILE A 32 -4.26 -6.30 5.40
CA ILE A 32 -5.26 -5.31 4.96
C ILE A 32 -6.69 -5.74 5.29
N ALA A 33 -7.00 -7.05 5.22
CA ALA A 33 -8.31 -7.56 5.62
C ALA A 33 -8.60 -7.34 7.11
N GLU A 34 -7.59 -7.50 7.97
CA GLU A 34 -7.72 -7.26 9.42
C GLU A 34 -7.82 -5.77 9.75
N LEU A 35 -7.28 -4.89 8.90
CA LEU A 35 -7.43 -3.44 9.04
C LEU A 35 -8.86 -2.96 8.76
N GLY A 36 -9.67 -3.76 8.04
CA GLY A 36 -10.99 -3.37 7.54
C GLY A 36 -11.00 -3.00 6.05
N VAL A 37 -9.96 -3.38 5.30
CA VAL A 37 -9.98 -3.33 3.84
C VAL A 37 -10.79 -4.52 3.33
N ASP A 38 -11.91 -4.23 2.68
CA ASP A 38 -12.82 -5.16 2.06
C ASP A 38 -12.74 -5.07 0.52
N SER A 39 -13.28 -6.07 -0.16
CA SER A 39 -13.37 -6.09 -1.64
C SER A 39 -14.06 -4.87 -2.28
N LEU A 40 -14.85 -4.11 -1.51
CA LEU A 40 -15.47 -2.86 -1.98
C LEU A 40 -14.52 -1.67 -1.96
N ASN A 41 -13.63 -1.64 -0.97
CA ASN A 41 -12.78 -0.51 -0.67
C ASN A 41 -11.32 -0.76 -1.14
N ILE A 42 -10.99 -2.01 -1.51
CA ILE A 42 -9.73 -2.40 -2.16
C ILE A 42 -9.41 -1.56 -3.41
N VAL A 43 -10.43 -1.11 -4.15
CA VAL A 43 -10.24 -0.26 -5.33
C VAL A 43 -9.68 1.12 -4.94
N GLU A 44 -10.18 1.72 -3.86
CA GLU A 44 -9.64 2.98 -3.32
C GLU A 44 -8.20 2.78 -2.82
N VAL A 45 -7.91 1.64 -2.18
CA VAL A 45 -6.55 1.29 -1.76
C VAL A 45 -5.60 1.21 -2.95
N ILE A 46 -6.02 0.58 -4.06
CA ILE A 46 -5.24 0.51 -5.29
C ILE A 46 -4.99 1.91 -5.85
N LEU A 47 -6.02 2.77 -5.88
CA LEU A 47 -5.87 4.16 -6.34
C LEU A 47 -4.90 4.95 -5.47
N ILE A 48 -4.96 4.81 -4.14
CA ILE A 48 -4.01 5.41 -3.20
C ILE A 48 -2.59 4.94 -3.53
N CYS A 49 -2.41 3.64 -3.79
CA CYS A 49 -1.13 3.08 -4.18
C CYS A 49 -0.64 3.69 -5.51
N GLU A 50 -1.47 3.75 -6.55
CA GLU A 50 -1.10 4.36 -7.84
C GLU A 50 -0.72 5.84 -7.70
N GLN A 51 -1.39 6.58 -6.80
CA GLN A 51 -1.07 7.98 -6.52
C GLN A 51 0.26 8.14 -5.77
N LEU A 52 0.54 7.27 -4.82
CA LEU A 52 1.79 7.27 -4.04
C LEU A 52 2.99 6.78 -4.86
N TYR A 53 2.72 5.91 -5.84
CA TYR A 53 3.68 5.24 -6.72
C TYR A 53 3.43 5.59 -8.20
N PRO A 54 3.77 6.81 -8.64
CA PRO A 54 3.53 7.31 -10.00
C PRO A 54 4.44 6.68 -11.09
N GLY A 55 4.80 5.41 -10.95
CA GLY A 55 5.67 4.66 -11.85
C GLY A 55 5.45 3.13 -11.83
N VAL A 56 4.44 2.65 -11.12
CA VAL A 56 4.02 1.24 -11.18
C VAL A 56 3.52 0.94 -12.58
N MET A 57 4.29 0.12 -13.31
CA MET A 57 4.01 -0.18 -14.71
C MET A 57 2.99 -1.32 -14.87
N SER A 58 2.73 -2.07 -13.82
CA SER A 58 1.87 -3.26 -13.86
C SER A 58 1.10 -3.45 -12.55
N PRO A 59 0.08 -2.61 -12.28
CA PRO A 59 -0.80 -2.79 -11.13
C PRO A 59 -1.59 -4.12 -11.21
N GLU A 60 -1.75 -4.68 -12.40
CA GLU A 60 -2.34 -6.02 -12.63
C GLU A 60 -1.49 -7.18 -12.10
N ASN A 61 -0.19 -6.98 -11.89
CA ASN A 61 0.69 -7.98 -11.28
C ASN A 61 0.71 -7.90 -9.75
N LEU A 62 0.08 -6.87 -9.17
CA LEU A 62 0.02 -6.72 -7.72
C LEU A 62 -1.00 -7.73 -7.19
N VAL A 63 -0.52 -8.56 -6.26
CA VAL A 63 -1.38 -9.53 -5.57
C VAL A 63 -1.72 -8.95 -4.21
N PHE A 64 -2.96 -8.48 -4.09
CA PHE A 64 -3.56 -8.06 -2.83
C PHE A 64 -4.55 -9.13 -2.38
N ASP A 65 -4.17 -9.86 -1.34
CA ASP A 65 -4.96 -10.93 -0.75
C ASP A 65 -5.27 -10.61 0.72
N GLU A 66 -6.12 -11.42 1.37
CA GLU A 66 -6.54 -11.19 2.76
C GLU A 66 -5.35 -11.25 3.75
N HIS A 67 -4.28 -11.93 3.36
CA HIS A 67 -3.04 -12.03 4.12
C HIS A 67 -2.00 -10.96 3.81
N THR A 68 -2.21 -10.16 2.76
CA THR A 68 -1.25 -9.15 2.35
C THR A 68 -1.24 -7.98 3.33
N THR A 69 -0.06 -7.59 3.81
CA THR A 69 0.11 -6.42 4.70
C THR A 69 0.47 -5.19 3.90
N LEU A 70 0.26 -3.99 4.46
CA LEU A 70 0.63 -2.74 3.78
C LEU A 70 2.11 -2.67 3.43
N LYS A 71 2.96 -3.27 4.27
CA LYS A 71 4.40 -3.37 4.05
C LYS A 71 4.76 -4.31 2.90
N GLU A 72 4.01 -5.39 2.71
CA GLU A 72 4.17 -6.24 1.53
C GLU A 72 3.66 -5.55 0.27
N MET A 73 2.55 -4.81 0.35
CA MET A 73 2.07 -3.99 -0.76
C MET A 73 3.12 -2.97 -1.20
N ASP A 74 3.67 -2.24 -0.23
CA ASP A 74 4.73 -1.25 -0.43
C ASP A 74 5.94 -1.86 -1.15
N ASN A 75 6.43 -3.00 -0.68
CA ASN A 75 7.53 -3.71 -1.34
C ASN A 75 7.15 -4.16 -2.76
N GLN A 76 5.97 -4.74 -2.97
CA GLN A 76 5.52 -5.13 -4.31
C GLN A 76 5.46 -3.92 -5.26
N LEU A 77 4.94 -2.78 -4.79
CA LEU A 77 4.85 -1.54 -5.57
C LEU A 77 6.24 -1.01 -5.91
N LEU A 78 7.17 -1.00 -4.96
CA LEU A 78 8.56 -0.60 -5.17
C LEU A 78 9.29 -1.51 -6.16
N GLU A 79 9.16 -2.83 -6.03
CA GLU A 79 9.78 -3.80 -6.94
C GLU A 79 9.24 -3.69 -8.37
N ASN A 80 7.96 -3.32 -8.52
CA ASN A 80 7.31 -3.12 -9.82
C ASN A 80 7.42 -1.68 -10.36
N THR A 81 7.99 -0.76 -9.58
CA THR A 81 8.33 0.59 -10.05
C THR A 81 9.70 0.53 -10.72
N VAL A 82 9.74 0.65 -12.05
CA VAL A 82 11.02 0.66 -12.78
C VAL A 82 11.69 2.03 -12.58
N GLU A 83 12.78 2.07 -11.81
CA GLU A 83 13.74 3.18 -11.90
C GLU A 83 14.40 3.11 -13.30
N MET A 84 14.05 4.06 -14.18
CA MET A 84 14.74 4.25 -15.48
C MET A 84 16.13 4.83 -15.30
#